data_AF-A0A9X9LDL2-F1
#
_entry.id   AF-A0A9X9LDL2-F1
#
_cell.length_a   1.000
_cell.length_b   1.000
_cell.length_c   1.000
_cell.angle_alpha   90.00
_cell.angle_beta   90.00
_cell.angle_gamma   90.00
#
_symmetry.space_group_name_H-M   'P 1'
#
loop_
_entity.id
_entity.type
_entity.pdbx_description
1 polymer ?
#
loop_
_entity_poly.entity_id
_entity_poly.type
_entity_poly.pdbx_seq_one_letter_code
_entity_poly.pdbx_strand_id
1 'polypeptide(L)' 'MEKEFPGFLENQDPLAVDKIMNDLDQCQDGKMGFQSCFLLMVGLSITCNDYFIIHMKQKGKK' A
#
# COMPACT_ATOMS: atom_id res chain seq x y z
N MET A 1 -3.37 3.22 10.59
CA MET A 1 -2.45 2.71 9.55
C MET A 1 -0.99 3.06 9.84
N GLU A 2 -0.68 4.28 10.30
CA GLU A 2 0.69 4.71 10.63
C GLU A 2 1.44 3.79 11.60
N LYS A 3 0.75 3.28 12.63
CA LYS A 3 1.35 2.32 13.58
C LYS A 3 1.64 0.95 12.98
N GLU A 4 0.90 0.55 11.94
CA GLU A 4 1.00 -0.77 11.34
C GLU A 4 2.09 -0.82 10.26
N PHE A 5 2.30 0.31 9.56
CA PHE A 5 3.28 0.42 8.48
C PHE A 5 4.20 1.65 8.62
N PRO A 6 4.89 1.83 9.76
CA PRO A 6 5.66 3.04 10.03
C PRO A 6 6.76 3.28 8.99
N GLY A 7 7.52 2.25 8.62
CA GLY A 7 8.61 2.39 7.64
C GLY A 7 8.14 2.59 6.19
N PHE A 8 6.93 2.15 5.85
CA PHE A 8 6.35 2.37 4.51
C PHE A 8 5.90 3.83 4.34
N LEU A 9 5.42 4.43 5.42
CA LEU A 9 4.82 5.77 5.42
C LEU A 9 5.80 6.88 5.78
N GLU A 10 6.97 6.54 6.36
CA GLU A 10 7.99 7.51 6.81
C GLU A 10 8.42 8.50 5.72
N ASN A 11 8.42 8.10 4.46
CA ASN A 11 8.84 8.93 3.32
C ASN A 11 7.69 9.32 2.38
N GLN A 12 6.44 9.12 2.82
CA GLN A 12 5.25 9.47 2.05
C GLN A 12 4.74 10.87 2.42
N ASP A 13 3.87 11.42 1.57
CA ASP A 13 3.16 12.67 1.86
C ASP A 13 2.39 12.54 3.20
N PRO A 14 2.40 13.56 4.08
CA PRO A 14 1.72 13.50 5.38
C PRO A 14 0.21 13.22 5.26
N LEU A 15 -0.40 13.52 4.12
CA LEU A 15 -1.81 13.24 3.84
C LEU A 15 -2.04 11.93 3.09
N ALA A 16 -0.97 11.19 2.75
CA ALA A 16 -1.09 9.91 2.04
C ALA A 16 -1.89 8.90 2.85
N VAL A 17 -1.69 8.84 4.17
CA VAL A 17 -2.44 7.95 5.05
C VAL A 17 -3.91 8.29 5.06
N ASP A 18 -4.24 9.58 5.15
CA ASP A 18 -5.62 10.07 5.19
C ASP A 18 -6.33 9.74 3.89
N LYS A 19 -5.65 9.93 2.74
CA LYS A 19 -6.15 9.55 1.41
C LYS A 19 -6.37 8.04 1.29
N ILE A 20 -5.39 7.24 1.71
CA ILE A 20 -5.50 5.77 1.68
C ILE A 20 -6.64 5.30 2.60
N MET A 21 -6.81 5.92 3.76
CA MET A 21 -7.91 5.65 4.67
C MET A 21 -9.26 5.96 4.05
N ASN A 22 -9.39 7.09 3.38
CA ASN A 22 -10.62 7.51 2.73
C ASN A 22 -10.96 6.65 1.50
N ASP A 23 -9.97 6.34 0.65
CA ASP A 23 -10.15 5.49 -0.54
C ASP A 23 -10.61 4.06 -0.19
N LEU A 24 -10.25 3.58 1.01
CA LEU A 24 -10.56 2.23 1.47
C LEU A 24 -11.75 2.18 2.45
N ASP A 25 -12.20 3.31 2.97
CA ASP A 25 -13.38 3.45 3.82
C ASP A 25 -14.66 3.54 2.98
N GLN A 26 -15.04 2.40 2.40
CA GLN A 26 -16.24 2.28 1.57
C GLN A 26 -17.54 2.60 2.33
N CYS A 27 -17.52 2.54 3.66
CA CYS A 27 -18.69 2.77 4.51
C CYS A 27 -18.77 4.22 5.03
N GLN A 28 -17.70 5.01 4.84
CA GLN A 28 -17.56 6.37 5.40
C GLN A 28 -17.78 6.41 6.92
N ASP A 29 -17.46 5.31 7.62
CA ASP A 29 -17.62 5.20 9.07
C ASP A 29 -16.33 5.57 9.82
N GLY A 30 -15.28 5.95 9.08
CA GLY A 30 -13.96 6.29 9.58
C GLY A 30 -13.15 5.06 10.01
N LYS A 31 -13.62 3.84 9.70
CA LYS A 31 -12.98 2.60 10.13
C LYS A 31 -12.55 1.74 8.94
N MET A 32 -11.28 1.38 8.96
CA MET A 32 -10.79 0.29 8.13
C MET A 32 -11.12 -1.06 8.76
N GLY A 33 -12.09 -1.75 8.17
CA GLY A 33 -12.30 -3.17 8.44
C GLY A 33 -11.11 -4.02 7.98
N PHE A 34 -11.01 -5.24 8.53
CA PHE A 34 -9.95 -6.20 8.17
C PHE A 34 -9.87 -6.45 6.65
N GLN A 35 -11.03 -6.49 5.98
CA GLN A 35 -11.11 -6.69 4.54
C GLN A 35 -10.44 -5.55 3.74
N SER A 36 -10.67 -4.29 4.11
CA SER A 36 -10.04 -3.14 3.44
C SER A 36 -8.53 -3.12 3.66
N CYS A 37 -8.07 -3.45 4.88
CA CYS A 37 -6.63 -3.59 5.15
C CYS A 37 -6.01 -4.74 4.32
N PHE A 38 -6.70 -5.86 4.20
CA PHE A 38 -6.25 -6.99 3.40
C PHE A 38 -6.18 -6.66 1.90
N LEU A 39 -7.17 -5.93 1.37
CA LEU A 39 -7.16 -5.44 -0.02
C LEU A 39 -5.97 -4.53 -0.30
N LEU A 40 -5.62 -3.63 0.63
CA LEU A 40 -4.42 -2.80 0.50
C LEU A 40 -3.16 -3.66 0.44
N MET A 41 -3.00 -4.64 1.34
CA MET A 41 -1.83 -5.51 1.37
C MET A 41 -1.68 -6.33 0.09
N VAL A 42 -2.79 -6.82 -0.46
CA VAL A 42 -2.80 -7.53 -1.75
C VAL A 42 -2.40 -6.60 -2.89
N GLY A 43 -2.98 -5.40 -2.97
CA GLY A 43 -2.64 -4.41 -3.99
C GLY A 43 -1.17 -3.98 -3.94
N LEU A 44 -0.64 -3.78 -2.73
CA LEU A 44 0.77 -3.46 -2.52
C LEU A 44 1.67 -4.61 -2.95
N SER A 45 1.32 -5.85 -2.60
CA SER A 45 2.07 -7.05 -2.97
C SER A 45 2.14 -7.25 -4.48
N ILE A 46 1.02 -7.05 -5.20
CA ILE A 46 0.97 -7.14 -6.67
C ILE A 46 1.85 -6.04 -7.29
N THR A 47 1.71 -4.80 -6.83
CA THR A 47 2.50 -3.66 -7.34
C THR A 47 4.00 -3.87 -7.10
N CYS A 48 4.38 -4.37 -5.92
CA CYS A 48 5.76 -4.70 -5.60
C CYS A 48 6.30 -5.83 -6.51
N ASN A 49 5.50 -6.87 -6.77
CA ASN A 49 5.87 -7.95 -7.67
C ASN A 49 6.09 -7.44 -9.11
N ASP A 50 5.19 -6.61 -9.62
CA ASP A 50 5.30 -6.05 -10.97
C ASP A 50 6.53 -5.15 -11.09
N TYR A 51 6.75 -4.27 -10.11
CA TYR A 51 7.97 -3.45 -10.06
C TYR A 51 9.24 -4.31 -10.06
N PHE A 52 9.27 -5.37 -9.25
CA PHE A 52 10.41 -6.29 -9.19
C PHE A 52 10.66 -6.98 -10.54
N ILE A 53 9.61 -7.47 -11.21
CA ILE A 53 9.72 -8.10 -12.54
C ILE A 53 10.25 -7.09 -13.57
N ILE A 54 9.71 -5.88 -13.59
CA ILE A 54 10.06 -4.86 -14.58
C ILE A 54 11.50 -4.37 -14.38
N HIS A 55 11.88 -4.03 -13.14
CA HIS A 55 13.12 -3.29 -12.87
C HIS A 55 14.27 -4.13 -12.31
N MET A 56 13.98 -5.21 -11.60
CA MET A 56 15.00 -6.03 -10.92
C MET A 56 15.29 -7.32 -11.69
N LYS A 57 14.28 -8.00 -12.23
CA LYS A 57 14.46 -9.25 -13.00
C LYS A 57 15.11 -9.00 -14.37
N GLN A 58 14.86 -7.86 -15.01
CA GLN A 58 15.52 -7.50 -16.29
C GLN A 58 17.01 -7.18 -16.15
N LYS A 59 17.48 -6.73 -14.97
CA LYS A 59 18.90 -6.45 -14.73
C LYS A 59 19.79 -7.71 -14.61
N GLY A 60 19.19 -8.89 -14.49
CA GLY A 60 19.90 -10.18 -14.41
C GLY A 60 20.13 -10.90 -15.74
N LYS A 61 19.67 -10.33 -16.87
CA LYS A 61 20.02 -10.82 -18.21
C LYS A 61 21.18 -9.99 -18.78
N LYS A 62 22.40 -10.29 -18.34
CA LYS A 62 23.64 -9.98 -19.05
C LYS A 62 24.44 -11.26 -19.18
#